data_AF-A0A7C4DZD7-F1
#
_entry.id   AF-A0A7C4DZD7-F1
#
_cell.length_a   1.000
_cell.length_b   1.000
_cell.length_c   1.000
_cell.angle_alpha   90.00
_cell.angle_beta   90.00
_cell.angle_gamma   90.00
#
_symmetry.space_group_name_H-M   'P 1'
#
loop_
_entity.id
_entity.type
_entity.pdbx_description
1 polymer ?
#
loop_
_entity_poly.entity_id
_entity_poly.type
_entity_poly.pdbx_seq_one_letter_code
_entity_poly.pdbx_strand_id
1 'polypeptide(L)'
;MEKSVYSMSLQKLIGSIENRWRLLVDLIVDLRERNIHIPEKFITSVTCCRSLINSFKYSFNKGSYNAQYSTLLSQTIKELLEVESGLIVFVANVVGEDYALEWSKKLNGVPLIQGGVVFE
;
A
#
# COMPACT_ATOMS: atom_id res chain seq x y z
N MET A 1 -18.49 -22.12 -13.88
CA MET A 1 -18.58 -21.93 -12.42
C MET A 1 -17.24 -21.37 -11.91
N GLU A 2 -16.79 -20.24 -12.46
CA GLU A 2 -15.41 -19.72 -12.31
C GLU A 2 -15.32 -18.40 -11.51
N LYS A 3 -16.46 -17.82 -11.09
CA LYS A 3 -16.48 -16.50 -10.42
C LYS A 3 -15.95 -16.52 -8.97
N SER A 4 -15.88 -17.67 -8.29
CA SER A 4 -15.52 -17.71 -6.85
C SER A 4 -14.02 -17.68 -6.58
N VAL A 5 -13.18 -18.19 -7.49
CA VAL A 5 -11.72 -18.23 -7.28
C VAL A 5 -11.08 -16.86 -7.53
N TYR A 6 -11.54 -16.13 -8.56
CA TYR A 6 -11.05 -14.79 -8.90
C TYR A 6 -11.50 -13.70 -7.91
N SER A 7 -12.69 -13.83 -7.30
CA SER A 7 -13.17 -12.85 -6.32
C SER A 7 -12.41 -12.94 -4.99
N MET A 8 -12.03 -14.15 -4.58
CA MET A 8 -11.29 -14.38 -3.35
C MET A 8 -9.83 -13.88 -3.42
N SER A 9 -9.21 -13.90 -4.61
CA SER A 9 -7.85 -13.35 -4.82
C SER A 9 -7.84 -11.82 -4.84
N LEU A 10 -8.87 -11.18 -5.42
CA LEU A 10 -8.95 -9.73 -5.51
C LEU A 10 -9.26 -9.07 -4.16
N GLN A 11 -10.16 -9.66 -3.37
CA GLN A 11 -10.45 -9.18 -2.02
C GLN A 11 -9.22 -9.25 -1.11
N LYS A 12 -8.45 -10.35 -1.20
CA LYS A 12 -7.17 -10.50 -0.50
C LYS A 12 -6.16 -9.45 -0.94
N LEU A 13 -6.06 -9.18 -2.24
CA LEU A 13 -5.17 -8.15 -2.77
C LEU A 13 -5.53 -6.76 -2.23
N ILE A 14 -6.80 -6.36 -2.29
CA ILE A 14 -7.26 -5.08 -1.73
C ILE A 14 -6.95 -5.00 -0.24
N GLY A 15 -7.18 -6.09 0.51
CA GLY A 15 -6.82 -6.20 1.92
C GLY A 15 -5.32 -6.01 2.18
N SER A 16 -4.46 -6.64 1.39
CA SER A 16 -2.99 -6.47 1.48
C SER A 16 -2.56 -5.02 1.21
N ILE A 17 -3.14 -4.38 0.19
CA ILE A 17 -2.86 -2.97 -0.16
C ILE A 17 -3.30 -2.06 0.98
N GLU A 18 -4.50 -2.29 1.54
CA GLU A 18 -5.00 -1.54 2.68
C GLU A 18 -4.10 -1.68 3.92
N ASN A 19 -3.62 -2.90 4.21
CA ASN A 19 -2.73 -3.11 5.33
C ASN A 19 -1.39 -2.39 5.16
N ARG A 20 -0.82 -2.42 3.95
CA ARG A 20 0.44 -1.72 3.67
C ARG A 20 0.27 -0.20 3.72
N TRP A 21 -0.85 0.32 3.22
CA TRP A 21 -1.20 1.73 3.39
C TRP A 21 -1.29 2.12 4.86
N ARG A 22 -1.92 1.31 5.72
CA ARG A 22 -1.97 1.57 7.18
C ARG A 22 -0.57 1.65 7.80
N LEU A 23 0.32 0.72 7.46
CA LEU A 23 1.70 0.74 7.98
C LEU A 23 2.48 1.99 7.55
N LEU A 24 2.26 2.49 6.33
CA LEU A 24 2.85 3.75 5.90
C LEU A 24 2.30 4.95 6.69
N VAL A 25 1.00 4.93 7.01
CA VAL A 25 0.40 5.94 7.89
C VAL A 25 0.98 5.84 9.30
N ASP A 26 1.15 4.64 9.85
CA ASP A 26 1.73 4.43 11.17
C ASP A 26 3.17 4.96 11.24
N LEU A 27 3.98 4.72 10.19
CA LEU A 27 5.32 5.32 10.08
C LEU A 27 5.26 6.85 10.02
N ILE A 28 4.34 7.43 9.24
CA ILE A 28 4.15 8.89 9.18
C ILE A 28 3.78 9.46 10.55
N VAL A 29 2.90 8.79 11.30
CA VAL A 29 2.49 9.22 12.65
C VAL A 29 3.67 9.16 13.61
N ASP A 30 4.39 8.04 13.65
CA ASP A 30 5.56 7.88 14.52
C ASP A 30 6.66 8.92 14.22
N LEU A 31 6.90 9.24 12.94
CA LEU A 31 7.84 10.31 12.57
C LEU A 31 7.38 11.68 13.08
N ARG A 32 6.07 11.96 13.05
CA ARG A 32 5.52 13.21 13.60
C ARG A 32 5.63 13.27 15.12
N GLU A 33 5.39 12.17 15.82
CA GLU A 33 5.56 12.08 17.28
C GLU A 33 7.01 12.34 17.69
N ARG A 34 7.96 12.02 16.81
CA ARG A 34 9.39 12.33 16.94
C ARG A 34 9.77 13.75 16.48
N ASN A 35 8.80 14.61 16.17
CA ASN A 35 8.98 15.97 15.65
C ASN A 35 9.75 16.04 14.31
N ILE A 36 9.68 14.99 13.49
CA ILE A 36 10.31 14.99 12.16
C ILE A 36 9.34 15.60 11.16
N HIS A 37 9.81 16.62 10.43
CA HIS A 37 9.03 17.24 9.37
C HIS A 37 9.02 16.37 8.12
N ILE A 38 7.85 15.86 7.76
CA ILE A 38 7.68 14.94 6.62
C ILE A 38 7.31 15.74 5.37
N PRO A 39 8.02 15.54 4.24
CA PRO A 39 7.69 16.19 2.99
C PRO A 39 6.23 15.99 2.57
N GLU A 40 5.55 17.08 2.20
CA GLU A 40 4.13 17.08 1.85
C GLU A 40 3.78 16.07 0.76
N LYS A 41 4.69 15.85 -0.21
CA LYS A 41 4.53 14.85 -1.27
C LYS A 41 4.15 13.46 -0.73
N PHE A 42 4.73 13.03 0.39
CA PHE A 42 4.44 11.72 0.97
C PHE A 42 3.03 11.69 1.59
N ILE A 43 2.66 12.77 2.28
CA ILE A 43 1.33 12.92 2.89
C ILE A 43 0.25 12.89 1.81
N THR A 44 0.46 13.65 0.73
CA THR A 44 -0.46 13.71 -0.41
C THR A 44 -0.59 12.34 -1.08
N SER A 45 0.51 11.66 -1.40
CA SER A 45 0.45 10.35 -2.05
C SER A 45 -0.24 9.29 -1.19
N VAL A 46 0.05 9.24 0.11
CA VAL A 46 -0.63 8.32 1.05
C VAL A 46 -2.12 8.63 1.15
N THR A 47 -2.49 9.91 1.12
CA THR A 47 -3.90 10.33 1.13
C THR A 47 -4.63 9.93 -0.16
N CYS A 48 -3.99 10.12 -1.32
CA CYS A 48 -4.52 9.67 -2.61
C CYS A 48 -4.72 8.16 -2.65
N CYS A 49 -3.75 7.38 -2.15
CA CYS A 49 -3.85 5.92 -2.05
C CYS A 49 -5.07 5.50 -1.22
N ARG A 50 -5.38 6.19 -0.12
CA ARG A 50 -6.58 5.92 0.69
C ARG A 50 -7.87 6.05 -0.13
N SER A 51 -8.00 7.12 -0.90
CA SER A 51 -9.17 7.37 -1.75
C SER A 51 -9.34 6.28 -2.81
N LEU A 52 -8.24 5.85 -3.43
CA LEU A 52 -8.25 4.76 -4.41
C LEU A 52 -8.63 3.41 -3.78
N ILE A 53 -8.04 3.07 -2.62
CA ILE A 53 -8.38 1.86 -1.86
C ILE A 53 -9.87 1.82 -1.52
N ASN A 54 -10.44 2.94 -1.07
CA ASN A 54 -11.88 3.04 -0.78
C ASN A 54 -12.74 2.85 -2.04
N SER A 55 -12.33 3.45 -3.16
CA SER A 55 -13.00 3.27 -4.46
C SER A 55 -12.98 1.81 -4.91
N PHE A 56 -11.86 1.13 -4.70
CA PHE A 56 -11.71 -0.30 -4.99
C PHE A 56 -12.64 -1.16 -4.14
N LYS A 57 -12.65 -0.95 -2.82
CA LYS A 57 -13.56 -1.64 -1.90
C LYS A 57 -15.03 -1.44 -2.29
N TYR A 58 -15.41 -0.20 -2.61
CA TYR A 58 -16.77 0.13 -3.02
C TYR A 58 -17.17 -0.61 -4.32
N SER A 59 -16.33 -0.52 -5.34
CA SER A 59 -16.60 -1.12 -6.65
C SER A 59 -16.59 -2.66 -6.59
N PHE A 60 -15.72 -3.25 -5.76
CA PHE A 60 -15.72 -4.69 -5.48
C PHE A 60 -17.05 -5.13 -4.85
N ASN A 61 -17.51 -4.44 -3.81
CA ASN A 61 -18.77 -4.74 -3.12
C ASN A 61 -20.01 -4.57 -4.02
N LYS A 62 -19.94 -3.70 -5.03
CA LYS A 62 -21.01 -3.49 -6.02
C LYS A 62 -20.92 -4.43 -7.23
N GLY A 63 -19.88 -5.26 -7.33
CA GLY A 63 -19.66 -6.14 -8.47
C GLY A 63 -19.32 -5.40 -9.76
N SER A 64 -18.89 -4.13 -9.68
CA SER A 64 -18.65 -3.23 -10.80
C SER A 64 -17.15 -3.15 -11.15
N TYR A 65 -16.48 -4.30 -11.23
CA TYR A 65 -15.08 -4.42 -11.64
C TYR A 65 -14.97 -4.66 -13.15
N ASN A 66 -14.21 -3.81 -13.85
CA ASN A 66 -13.97 -3.90 -15.30
C ASN A 66 -12.46 -3.92 -15.59
N ALA A 67 -12.04 -3.96 -16.86
CA ALA A 67 -10.61 -3.99 -17.20
C ALA A 67 -9.83 -2.76 -16.68
N GLN A 68 -10.46 -1.57 -16.63
CA GLN A 68 -9.85 -0.35 -16.10
C GLN A 68 -9.57 -0.45 -14.59
N TYR A 69 -10.41 -1.19 -13.87
CA TYR A 69 -10.24 -1.45 -12.44
C TYR A 69 -8.89 -2.13 -12.15
N SER A 70 -8.56 -3.18 -12.91
CA SER A 70 -7.30 -3.91 -12.72
C SER A 70 -6.08 -3.04 -13.03
N THR A 71 -6.15 -2.19 -14.06
CA THR A 71 -5.07 -1.24 -14.39
C THR A 71 -4.86 -0.22 -13.28
N LEU A 72 -5.94 0.38 -12.79
CA LEU A 72 -5.88 1.36 -11.70
C LEU A 72 -5.37 0.73 -10.39
N LEU A 73 -5.76 -0.51 -10.11
CA LEU A 73 -5.29 -1.25 -8.94
C LEU A 73 -3.77 -1.49 -9.03
N SER A 74 -3.27 -1.97 -10.16
CA SER A 74 -1.83 -2.15 -10.40
C SER A 74 -1.05 -0.84 -10.27
N GLN A 75 -1.60 0.25 -10.80
CA GLN A 75 -0.99 1.58 -10.66
C GLN A 75 -0.95 2.04 -9.20
N THR A 76 -2.01 1.80 -8.44
CA THR A 76 -2.05 2.14 -7.00
C THR A 76 -1.03 1.33 -6.21
N ILE A 77 -0.85 0.04 -6.53
CA ILE A 77 0.19 -0.80 -5.91
C ILE A 77 1.58 -0.20 -6.17
N LYS A 78 1.84 0.19 -7.43
CA LYS A 78 3.12 0.79 -7.82
C LYS A 78 3.37 2.10 -7.07
N GLU A 79 2.38 3.00 -7.02
CA GLU A 79 2.48 4.27 -6.29
C GLU A 79 2.75 4.04 -4.80
N LEU A 80 2.09 3.05 -4.18
CA LEU A 80 2.33 2.68 -2.78
C LEU A 80 3.77 2.23 -2.53
N LEU A 81 4.33 1.40 -3.43
CA LEU A 81 5.72 0.93 -3.34
C LEU A 81 6.73 2.06 -3.56
N GLU A 82 6.44 3.00 -4.48
CA GLU A 82 7.25 4.19 -4.70
C GLU A 82 7.24 5.12 -3.47
N VAL A 83 6.08 5.33 -2.86
CA VAL A 83 5.97 6.07 -1.60
C VAL A 83 6.73 5.37 -0.49
N GLU A 84 6.56 4.06 -0.34
CA GLU A 84 7.25 3.24 0.65
C GLU A 84 8.76 3.38 0.56
N SER A 85 9.32 3.10 -0.63
CA SER A 85 10.76 3.20 -0.87
C SER A 85 11.28 4.62 -0.61
N GLY A 86 10.57 5.64 -1.08
CA GLY A 86 10.93 7.04 -0.85
C GLY A 86 10.89 7.42 0.63
N LEU A 87 9.89 6.92 1.38
CA LEU A 87 9.74 7.18 2.81
C LEU A 87 10.85 6.48 3.61
N ILE A 88 11.21 5.24 3.26
CA ILE A 88 12.31 4.51 3.91
C ILE A 88 13.66 5.19 3.68
N VAL A 89 13.95 5.63 2.45
CA VAL A 89 15.17 6.40 2.17
C VAL A 89 15.17 7.71 2.94
N PHE A 90 14.03 8.40 3.01
CA PHE A 90 13.89 9.60 3.81
C PHE A 90 14.20 9.32 5.29
N VAL A 91 13.59 8.29 5.89
CA VAL A 91 13.81 7.89 7.29
C VAL A 91 15.28 7.58 7.57
N ALA A 92 15.96 6.86 6.67
CA ALA A 92 17.37 6.54 6.80
C ALA A 92 18.23 7.81 6.91
N ASN A 93 17.88 8.84 6.13
CA ASN A 93 18.61 10.10 6.08
C ASN A 93 18.35 11.02 7.30
N VAL A 94 17.14 11.03 7.87
CA VAL A 94 16.80 11.95 8.97
C VAL A 94 16.87 11.33 10.36
N VAL A 95 16.65 10.02 10.47
CA VAL A 95 16.59 9.30 11.76
C VAL A 95 17.78 8.36 11.92
N GLY A 96 18.15 7.69 10.83
CA GLY A 96 19.25 6.72 10.80
C GLY A 96 18.83 5.39 10.15
N GLU A 97 19.84 4.67 9.67
CA GLU A 97 19.66 3.43 8.89
C GLU A 97 19.03 2.31 9.71
N ASP A 98 19.39 2.16 10.99
CA ASP A 98 18.82 1.14 11.88
C ASP A 98 17.31 1.29 12.00
N TYR A 99 16.84 2.54 12.18
CA TYR A 99 15.42 2.83 12.28
C TYR A 99 14.67 2.57 10.98
N ALA A 100 15.28 2.94 9.85
CA ALA A 100 14.74 2.65 8.53
C ALA A 100 14.66 1.13 8.27
N LEU A 101 15.64 0.36 8.75
CA LEU A 101 15.67 -1.10 8.61
C LEU A 101 14.56 -1.77 9.43
N GLU A 102 14.31 -1.32 10.66
CA GLU A 102 13.19 -1.81 11.48
C GLU A 102 11.85 -1.62 10.77
N TRP A 103 11.61 -0.42 10.22
CA TRP A 103 10.39 -0.12 9.48
C TRP A 103 10.29 -0.86 8.15
N SER A 104 11.40 -1.00 7.43
CA SER A 104 11.46 -1.81 6.20
C SER A 104 11.07 -3.26 6.47
N LYS A 105 11.51 -3.86 7.59
CA LYS A 105 11.11 -5.21 8.00
C LYS A 105 9.61 -5.28 8.33
N LYS A 106 9.07 -4.31 9.07
CA LYS A 106 7.63 -4.24 9.38
C LYS A 106 6.78 -4.15 8.12
N LEU A 107 7.18 -3.31 7.16
CA LEU A 107 6.51 -3.15 5.88
C LEU A 107 6.58 -4.45 5.08
N ASN A 108 7.77 -5.04 4.91
CA ASN A 108 7.99 -6.31 4.20
C ASN A 108 7.26 -7.52 4.80
N GLY A 109 6.89 -7.49 6.08
CA GLY A 109 6.02 -8.49 6.70
C GLY A 109 4.60 -8.58 6.10
N VAL A 110 4.19 -7.60 5.29
CA VAL A 110 2.92 -7.61 4.55
C VAL A 110 3.18 -7.91 3.08
N PRO A 111 2.98 -9.15 2.60
CA PRO A 111 3.14 -9.46 1.19
C PRO A 111 2.07 -8.74 0.36
N LEU A 112 2.52 -7.90 -0.57
CA LEU A 112 1.70 -7.45 -1.68
C LEU A 112 1.62 -8.62 -2.65
N ILE A 113 0.44 -9.23 -2.76
CA ILE A 113 0.19 -10.30 -3.72
C ILE A 113 0.38 -9.69 -5.11
N GLN A 114 1.49 -10.00 -5.78
CA GLN A 114 1.62 -9.67 -7.19
C GLN A 114 0.58 -10.50 -7.94
N GLY A 115 -0.32 -9.82 -8.64
CA GLY A 115 -1.36 -10.46 -9.42
C GLY A 115 -0.75 -11.36 -10.48
N GLY A 116 -0.73 -12.67 -10.22
CA GLY A 116 -0.38 -13.70 -11.19
C GLY A 116 0.53 -14.77 -10.60
N VAL A 117 -0.06 -15.94 -10.38
CA VAL A 117 0.59 -17.23 -10.02
C VAL A 117 0.97 -17.37 -8.54
N VAL A 118 0.11 -18.09 -7.81
CA VAL A 118 0.55 -18.94 -6.70
C VAL A 118 1.39 -20.03 -7.35
N PHE A 119 2.71 -20.01 -7.15
CA PHE A 119 3.50 -21.20 -7.42
C PHE A 119 3.29 -22.13 -6.22
N GLU A 120 2.57 -23.24 -6.47
CA GLU A 120 2.71 -24.46 -5.67
C GLU A 120 4.12 -25.04 -5.85
#